data_AF-A0A7W9PGL8-F1
#
_entry.id   AF-A0A7W9PGL8-F1
#
_cell.length_a   1.000
_cell.length_b   1.000
_cell.length_c   1.000
_cell.angle_alpha   90.00
_cell.angle_beta   90.00
_cell.angle_gamma   90.00
#
_symmetry.space_group_name_H-M   'P 1'
#
loop_
_entity.id
_entity.type
_entity.pdbx_description
1 polymer ?
#
loop_
_entity_poly.entity_id
_entity_poly.type
_entity_poly.pdbx_seq_one_letter_code
_entity_poly.pdbx_strand_id
1 'polypeptide(L)'
;MKAIGESSGVGRSGEPLAVEWTVTSITVDPACTHSGAQVPENGHFVALAIDAQTSPQFEDSALLGGFHPMGNWAIVDANGVTQPHASTTAAYRCQDLDFPPQLAPGSRYSFHLVFDSRSPHGVLTFVPSGRGGGWEWAF
;
A
#
# COMPACT_ATOMS: atom_id res chain seq x y z
N MET A 1 -14.22 4.54 0.90
CA MET A 1 -13.27 4.81 -0.19
C MET A 1 -12.65 6.20 -0.03
N LYS A 2 -11.34 6.29 -0.22
CA LYS A 2 -10.50 7.48 -0.09
C LYS A 2 -10.18 8.06 -1.47
N ALA A 3 -10.05 9.39 -1.56
CA ALA A 3 -9.51 10.02 -2.75
C ALA A 3 -7.97 9.99 -2.76
N ILE A 4 -7.37 10.05 -3.95
CA ILE A 4 -5.93 10.31 -4.09
C ILE A 4 -5.62 11.69 -3.50
N GLY A 5 -4.54 11.80 -2.73
CA GLY A 5 -4.17 13.00 -1.99
C GLY A 5 -4.91 13.17 -0.65
N GLU A 6 -5.86 12.30 -0.32
CA GLU A 6 -6.56 12.33 0.97
C GLU A 6 -5.78 11.58 2.05
N SER A 7 -5.50 12.25 3.17
CA SER A 7 -4.76 11.68 4.30
C SER A 7 -5.53 10.53 4.98
N SER A 8 -4.80 9.47 5.30
CA SER A 8 -5.21 8.29 6.06
C SER A 8 -4.32 8.17 7.29
N GLY A 9 -4.77 7.51 8.36
CA GLY A 9 -3.92 7.39 9.53
C GLY A 9 -4.47 6.57 10.66
N VAL A 10 -3.56 6.21 11.54
CA VAL A 10 -3.83 5.49 12.78
C VAL A 10 -3.45 6.40 13.95
N GLY A 11 -4.36 6.52 14.92
CA GLY A 11 -4.11 7.18 16.19
C GLY A 11 -5.17 6.81 17.22
N ARG A 12 -5.04 7.37 18.43
CA ARG A 12 -6.08 7.30 19.46
C ARG A 12 -7.03 8.49 19.32
N SER A 13 -8.29 8.28 19.66
CA SER A 13 -9.28 9.36 19.61
C SER A 13 -8.89 10.50 20.54
N GLY A 14 -8.81 11.73 20.01
CA GLY A 14 -8.42 12.92 20.77
C GLY A 14 -6.90 13.14 20.87
N GLU A 15 -6.07 12.27 20.28
CA GLU A 15 -4.63 12.43 20.19
C GLU A 15 -4.21 12.67 18.72
N PRO A 16 -3.02 13.26 18.46
CA PRO A 16 -2.43 13.25 17.13
C PRO A 16 -2.30 11.82 16.58
N LEU A 17 -2.34 11.68 15.24
CA LEU A 17 -2.12 10.39 14.59
C LEU A 17 -0.72 9.88 14.93
N ALA A 18 -0.65 8.62 15.37
CA ALA A 18 0.62 7.94 15.62
C ALA A 18 1.39 7.75 14.30
N VAL A 19 0.66 7.41 13.23
CA VAL A 19 1.15 7.36 11.85
C VAL A 19 0.07 7.87 10.91
N GLU A 20 0.49 8.66 9.93
CA GLU A 20 -0.35 9.24 8.88
C GLU A 20 0.30 8.94 7.54
N TRP A 21 -0.51 8.66 6.52
CA TRP A 21 -0.03 8.48 5.16
C TRP A 21 -1.04 8.97 4.13
N THR A 22 -0.53 9.31 2.96
CA THR A 22 -1.31 9.76 1.82
C THR A 22 -0.90 8.94 0.61
N VAL A 23 -1.89 8.38 -0.08
CA VAL A 23 -1.66 7.84 -1.42
C VAL A 23 -1.61 9.03 -2.38
N THR A 24 -0.44 9.26 -2.98
CA THR A 24 -0.20 10.43 -3.84
C THR A 24 -0.49 10.14 -5.31
N SER A 25 -0.37 8.88 -5.73
CA SER A 25 -0.79 8.42 -7.06
C SER A 25 -1.03 6.92 -7.10
N ILE A 26 -1.89 6.51 -8.04
CA ILE A 26 -1.99 5.12 -8.49
C ILE A 26 -1.78 5.10 -10.01
N THR A 27 -0.92 4.21 -10.48
CA THR A 27 -0.61 4.02 -11.89
C THR A 27 -0.88 2.56 -12.26
N VAL A 28 -1.78 2.36 -13.22
CA VAL A 28 -2.05 1.05 -13.83
C VAL A 28 -1.06 0.84 -14.97
N ASP A 29 -0.51 -0.37 -15.04
CA ASP A 29 0.53 -0.79 -15.99
C ASP A 29 1.73 0.17 -16.04
N PRO A 30 2.38 0.42 -14.87
CA PRO A 30 3.61 1.22 -14.82
C PRO A 30 4.72 0.56 -15.66
N ALA A 31 5.63 1.39 -16.17
CA ALA A 31 6.86 0.89 -16.74
C ALA A 31 7.75 0.31 -15.63
N CYS A 32 8.03 -0.99 -15.70
CA CYS A 32 8.97 -1.64 -14.79
C CYS A 32 10.41 -1.25 -15.15
N THR A 33 11.18 -0.82 -14.15
CA THR A 33 12.54 -0.29 -14.32
C THR A 33 13.63 -1.24 -13.81
N HIS A 34 13.27 -2.24 -13.01
CA HIS A 34 14.24 -3.18 -12.46
C HIS A 34 14.80 -4.10 -13.56
N SER A 35 16.12 -4.33 -13.54
CA SER A 35 16.83 -5.09 -14.59
C SER A 35 16.35 -6.54 -14.76
N GLY A 36 15.80 -7.13 -13.70
CA GLY A 36 15.19 -8.46 -13.70
C GLY A 36 13.67 -8.45 -13.68
N ALA A 37 13.05 -7.38 -14.20
CA ALA A 37 11.59 -7.27 -14.29
C ALA A 37 10.99 -8.41 -15.10
N GLN A 38 9.81 -8.84 -14.69
CA GLN A 38 9.02 -9.88 -15.33
C GLN A 38 7.67 -9.31 -15.75
N VAL A 39 7.00 -9.98 -16.68
CA VAL A 39 5.61 -9.66 -17.01
C VAL A 39 4.69 -9.98 -15.83
N PRO A 40 3.55 -9.27 -15.66
CA PRO A 40 2.60 -9.55 -14.59
C PRO A 40 2.06 -10.98 -14.68
N GLU A 41 1.92 -11.64 -13.53
CA GLU A 41 1.41 -13.00 -13.41
C GLU A 41 -0.12 -13.04 -13.53
N ASN A 42 -0.82 -11.95 -13.18
CA ASN A 42 -2.29 -11.83 -13.27
C ASN A 42 -2.76 -10.88 -14.38
N GLY A 43 -1.83 -10.25 -15.11
CA GLY A 43 -2.12 -9.51 -16.34
C GLY A 43 -1.88 -8.01 -16.26
N HIS A 44 -2.00 -7.40 -15.07
CA HIS A 44 -1.78 -5.96 -14.89
C HIS A 44 -0.90 -5.67 -13.67
N PHE A 45 -0.06 -4.65 -13.76
CA PHE A 45 0.60 -4.09 -12.58
C PHE A 45 -0.13 -2.84 -12.10
N VAL A 46 -0.14 -2.63 -10.78
CA VAL A 46 -0.72 -1.44 -10.15
C VAL A 46 0.32 -0.88 -9.18
N ALA A 47 0.94 0.23 -9.55
CA ALA A 47 1.88 0.94 -8.70
C ALA A 47 1.17 1.99 -7.84
N LEU A 48 1.46 1.96 -6.54
CA LEU A 48 0.96 2.88 -5.54
C LEU A 48 2.13 3.71 -5.01
N ALA A 49 2.01 5.04 -5.02
CA ALA A 49 2.95 5.93 -4.35
C ALA A 49 2.37 6.41 -3.01
N ILE A 50 3.17 6.35 -1.95
CA ILE A 50 2.76 6.70 -0.59
C ILE A 50 3.76 7.68 0.02
N ASP A 51 3.24 8.76 0.58
CA ASP A 51 3.96 9.57 1.57
C ASP A 51 3.44 9.23 2.97
N ALA A 52 4.34 8.93 3.90
CA ALA A 52 3.99 8.60 5.28
C ALA A 52 4.81 9.42 6.28
N GLN A 53 4.22 9.69 7.44
CA GLN A 53 4.90 10.31 8.56
C GLN A 53 4.46 9.69 9.90
N THR A 54 5.40 9.61 10.83
CA THR A 54 5.16 9.10 12.18
C THR A 54 5.29 10.21 13.22
N SER A 55 4.47 10.13 14.26
CA SER A 55 4.61 11.00 15.44
C SER A 55 5.89 10.67 16.22
N PRO A 56 6.40 11.61 17.05
CA PRO A 56 7.52 11.33 17.95
C PRO A 56 7.25 10.21 18.97
N GLN A 57 5.97 9.91 19.26
CA GLN A 57 5.53 8.86 20.18
C GLN A 57 5.11 7.58 19.45
N PHE A 58 5.39 7.46 18.15
CA PHE A 58 5.03 6.29 17.37
C PHE A 58 5.67 5.04 17.94
N GLU A 59 4.87 3.98 18.06
CA GLU A 59 5.31 2.62 18.35
C GLU A 59 4.87 1.72 17.20
N ASP A 60 5.70 0.75 16.81
CA ASP A 60 5.40 -0.20 15.72
C ASP A 60 4.07 -0.94 15.91
N SER A 61 3.66 -1.14 17.17
CA SER A 61 2.39 -1.76 17.54
C SER A 61 1.17 -1.00 17.02
N ALA A 62 1.30 0.30 16.69
CA ALA A 62 0.23 1.10 16.12
C ALA A 62 -0.19 0.59 14.72
N LEU A 63 0.77 0.10 13.93
CA LEU A 63 0.58 -0.35 12.56
C LEU A 63 1.26 -1.72 12.31
N LEU A 64 0.70 -2.77 12.93
CA LEU A 64 1.21 -4.13 12.78
C LEU A 64 1.28 -4.58 11.31
N GLY A 65 2.44 -5.10 10.91
CA GLY A 65 2.74 -5.51 9.54
C GLY A 65 3.12 -4.36 8.59
N GLY A 66 3.02 -3.11 9.05
CA GLY A 66 3.40 -1.92 8.29
C GLY A 66 2.76 -1.86 6.89
N PHE A 67 3.53 -1.33 5.94
CA PHE A 67 3.12 -1.20 4.54
C PHE A 67 3.60 -2.37 3.65
N HIS A 68 4.08 -3.47 4.24
CA HIS A 68 4.67 -4.58 3.49
C HIS A 68 3.70 -5.10 2.40
N PRO A 69 4.13 -5.19 1.12
CA PRO A 69 3.23 -5.45 -0.01
C PRO A 69 2.58 -6.85 0.02
N MET A 70 3.25 -7.85 0.61
CA MET A 70 2.69 -9.21 0.78
C MET A 70 1.76 -9.37 1.99
N GLY A 71 1.56 -8.31 2.78
CA GLY A 71 0.85 -8.37 4.05
C GLY A 71 -0.57 -7.81 3.95
N ASN A 72 -0.74 -6.60 4.47
CA ASN A 72 -2.02 -5.96 4.76
C ASN A 72 -2.83 -5.49 3.51
N TRP A 73 -2.47 -5.96 2.31
CA TRP A 73 -3.01 -5.45 1.04
C TRP A 73 -3.78 -6.51 0.27
N ALA A 74 -4.93 -6.13 -0.29
CA ALA A 74 -5.71 -6.97 -1.20
C ALA A 74 -6.37 -6.13 -2.29
N ILE A 75 -6.71 -6.75 -3.41
CA ILE A 75 -7.48 -6.12 -4.50
C ILE A 75 -8.90 -6.69 -4.48
N VAL A 76 -9.90 -5.83 -4.65
CA VAL A 76 -11.29 -6.22 -4.89
C VAL A 76 -11.67 -5.78 -6.29
N ASP A 77 -12.11 -6.73 -7.12
CA ASP A 77 -12.51 -6.44 -8.50
C ASP A 77 -13.92 -5.82 -8.59
N ALA A 78 -14.34 -5.46 -9.81
CA ALA A 78 -15.66 -4.86 -10.06
C ALA A 78 -16.86 -5.78 -9.69
N ASN A 79 -16.64 -7.09 -9.55
CA ASN A 79 -17.65 -8.05 -9.12
C ASN A 79 -17.64 -8.28 -7.60
N GLY A 80 -16.77 -7.58 -6.86
CA GLY A 80 -16.61 -7.75 -5.42
C GLY A 80 -15.77 -8.97 -5.04
N VAL A 81 -15.03 -9.58 -5.98
CA VAL A 81 -14.18 -10.75 -5.69
C VAL A 81 -12.83 -10.26 -5.17
N THR A 82 -12.44 -10.75 -3.99
CA THR A 82 -11.17 -10.42 -3.36
C THR A 82 -10.02 -11.28 -3.89
N GLN A 83 -8.93 -10.61 -4.26
CA GLN A 83 -7.60 -11.17 -4.48
C GLN A 83 -6.71 -10.83 -3.26
N PRO A 84 -6.54 -11.77 -2.30
CA PRO A 84 -5.85 -11.50 -1.03
C PRO A 84 -4.32 -11.42 -1.15
N HIS A 85 -3.73 -11.91 -2.25
CA HIS A 85 -2.29 -11.91 -2.47
C HIS A 85 -1.98 -11.06 -3.69
N ALA A 86 -2.14 -9.75 -3.54
CA ALA A 86 -1.94 -8.79 -4.62
C ALA A 86 -0.45 -8.59 -4.95
N SER A 87 0.49 -8.99 -4.10
CA SER A 87 1.93 -8.89 -4.38
C SER A 87 2.49 -10.25 -4.81
N THR A 88 2.75 -10.40 -6.11
CA THR A 88 3.43 -11.56 -6.70
C THR A 88 4.94 -11.37 -6.79
N THR A 89 5.67 -12.39 -7.25
CA THR A 89 7.12 -12.25 -7.48
C THR A 89 7.39 -11.27 -8.61
N ALA A 90 6.56 -11.28 -9.66
CA ALA A 90 6.69 -10.34 -10.77
C ALA A 90 6.46 -8.87 -10.33
N ALA A 91 5.44 -8.61 -9.49
CA ALA A 91 5.21 -7.26 -8.95
C ALA A 91 6.38 -6.79 -8.08
N TYR A 92 6.90 -7.66 -7.20
CA TYR A 92 8.07 -7.38 -6.37
C TYR A 92 9.33 -7.07 -7.20
N ARG A 93 9.42 -7.60 -8.43
CA ARG A 93 10.52 -7.37 -9.37
C ARG A 93 10.27 -6.27 -10.38
N CYS A 94 9.13 -5.58 -10.35
CA CYS A 94 8.83 -4.54 -11.34
C CYS A 94 9.72 -3.30 -11.12
N GLN A 95 9.99 -2.94 -9.87
CA GLN A 95 10.84 -1.82 -9.50
C GLN A 95 11.70 -2.18 -8.28
N ASP A 96 12.74 -1.38 -8.02
CA ASP A 96 13.50 -1.50 -6.78
C ASP A 96 12.60 -1.23 -5.57
N LEU A 97 12.81 -1.99 -4.50
CA LEU A 97 12.03 -1.85 -3.28
C LEU A 97 12.55 -0.66 -2.49
N ASP A 98 11.69 0.32 -2.30
CA ASP A 98 11.97 1.52 -1.53
C ASP A 98 11.07 1.65 -0.29
N PHE A 99 10.14 0.70 -0.08
CA PHE A 99 9.26 0.72 1.09
C PHE A 99 10.05 0.48 2.39
N PRO A 100 9.72 1.20 3.48
CA PRO A 100 10.37 1.00 4.77
C PRO A 100 9.85 -0.30 5.42
N PRO A 101 10.70 -1.30 5.72
CA PRO A 101 10.26 -2.51 6.41
C PRO A 101 9.86 -2.25 7.86
N GLN A 102 10.35 -1.16 8.45
CA GLN A 102 10.03 -0.70 9.79
C GLN A 102 9.99 0.83 9.81
N LEU A 103 9.07 1.39 10.58
CA LEU A 103 8.94 2.84 10.72
C LEU A 103 9.62 3.28 12.02
N ALA A 104 10.35 4.39 11.98
CA ALA A 104 10.96 5.00 13.15
C ALA A 104 10.07 6.14 13.66
N PRO A 105 10.12 6.48 14.96
CA PRO A 105 9.40 7.64 15.48
C PRO A 105 9.86 8.96 14.84
N GLY A 106 8.94 9.93 14.70
CA GLY A 106 9.22 11.29 14.23
C GLY A 106 9.81 11.37 12.82
N SER A 107 9.52 10.40 11.96
CA SER A 107 10.16 10.22 10.66
C SER A 107 9.19 10.44 9.50
N ARG A 108 9.73 10.66 8.29
CA ARG A 108 8.99 10.82 7.04
C ARG A 108 9.52 9.84 6.00
N TYR A 109 8.62 9.33 5.17
CA TYR A 109 8.88 8.32 4.16
C TYR A 109 8.14 8.68 2.88
N SER A 110 8.77 8.43 1.74
CA SER A 110 8.16 8.45 0.42
C SER A 110 8.61 7.18 -0.29
N PHE A 111 7.67 6.34 -0.71
CA PHE A 111 7.97 5.03 -1.26
C PHE A 111 6.85 4.53 -2.17
N HIS A 112 7.12 3.43 -2.85
CA HIS A 112 6.20 2.83 -3.79
C HIS A 112 5.95 1.35 -3.47
N LEU A 113 4.76 0.89 -3.83
CA LEU A 113 4.39 -0.53 -3.79
C LEU A 113 3.85 -0.92 -5.16
N VAL A 114 4.16 -2.12 -5.64
CA VAL A 114 3.55 -2.66 -6.85
C VAL A 114 2.74 -3.89 -6.50
N PHE A 115 1.56 -3.96 -7.08
CA PHE A 115 0.65 -5.09 -6.99
C PHE A 115 0.38 -5.65 -8.39
N ASP A 116 0.03 -6.93 -8.45
CA ASP A 116 -0.27 -7.70 -9.64
C ASP A 116 -1.77 -8.00 -9.64
N SER A 117 -2.51 -7.36 -10.53
CA SER A 117 -3.96 -7.37 -10.57
C SER A 117 -4.46 -8.20 -11.74
N ARG A 118 -5.62 -8.86 -11.54
CA ARG A 118 -6.37 -9.55 -12.61
C ARG A 118 -7.11 -8.60 -13.55
N SER A 119 -7.21 -7.33 -13.16
CA SER A 119 -8.01 -6.31 -13.85
C SER A 119 -7.29 -4.97 -13.82
N PRO A 120 -7.39 -4.15 -14.88
CA PRO A 120 -6.84 -2.79 -14.88
C PRO A 120 -7.68 -1.83 -14.02
N HIS A 121 -8.82 -2.28 -13.51
CA HIS A 121 -9.69 -1.52 -12.63
C HIS A 121 -10.07 -2.31 -11.38
N GLY A 122 -10.18 -1.63 -10.25
CA GLY A 122 -10.61 -2.26 -9.00
C GLY A 122 -10.46 -1.35 -7.79
N VAL A 123 -10.48 -1.98 -6.62
CA VAL A 123 -10.26 -1.31 -5.34
C VAL A 123 -9.08 -1.95 -4.65
N LEU A 124 -8.04 -1.16 -4.40
CA LEU A 124 -6.94 -1.56 -3.54
C LEU A 124 -7.33 -1.33 -2.08
N THR A 125 -7.21 -2.35 -1.26
CA THR A 125 -7.57 -2.33 0.16
C THR A 125 -6.31 -2.45 1.01
N PHE A 126 -6.25 -1.68 2.09
CA PHE A 126 -5.21 -1.79 3.12
C PHE A 126 -5.86 -1.98 4.47
N VAL A 127 -5.71 -3.17 5.04
CA VAL A 127 -6.27 -3.53 6.34
C VAL A 127 -5.14 -4.02 7.24
N PRO A 128 -4.58 -3.13 8.09
CA PRO A 128 -3.53 -3.52 9.01
C PRO A 128 -3.96 -4.65 9.94
N SER A 129 -3.05 -5.59 10.14
CA SER A 129 -3.25 -6.74 11.02
C SER A 129 -3.73 -6.32 12.41
N GLY A 130 -4.72 -7.03 12.95
CA GLY A 130 -5.31 -6.72 14.25
C GLY A 130 -6.31 -5.55 14.25
N ARG A 131 -6.65 -4.98 13.09
CA ARG A 131 -7.73 -3.99 12.95
C ARG A 131 -8.96 -4.59 12.28
N GLY A 132 -10.15 -4.16 12.72
CA GLY A 132 -11.44 -4.56 12.14
C GLY A 132 -11.85 -3.72 10.91
N GLY A 133 -10.96 -2.88 10.39
CA GLY A 133 -11.24 -1.98 9.28
C GLY A 133 -9.96 -1.38 8.71
N GLY A 134 -10.07 -0.77 7.53
CA GLY A 134 -8.93 -0.25 6.80
C GLY A 134 -9.31 0.86 5.82
N TRP A 135 -8.53 0.96 4.76
CA TRP A 135 -8.65 2.00 3.75
C TRP A 135 -8.76 1.39 2.37
N GLU A 136 -9.39 2.13 1.46
CA GLU A 136 -9.73 1.65 0.14
C GLU A 136 -9.51 2.77 -0.87
N TRP A 137 -8.86 2.46 -1.99
CA TRP A 137 -8.64 3.38 -3.10
C TRP A 137 -9.05 2.71 -4.40
N ALA A 138 -9.86 3.38 -5.21
CA ALA A 138 -10.14 2.94 -6.57
C ALA A 138 -8.94 3.19 -7.48
N PHE A 139 -8.74 2.31 -8.45
CA PHE A 139 -7.79 2.43 -9.54
C PHE A 139 -8.42 1.98 -10.85
#